data_AF-A0A7C4ZR15-F1
#
_entry.id   AF-A0A7C4ZR15-F1
#
_cell.length_a   1.000
_cell.length_b   1.000
_cell.length_c   1.000
_cell.angle_alpha   90.00
_cell.angle_beta   90.00
_cell.angle_gamma   90.00
#
_symmetry.space_group_name_H-M   'P 1'
#
loop_
_entity.id
_entity.type
_entity.pdbx_description
1 polymer ?
#
loop_
_entity_poly.entity_id
_entity_poly.type
_entity_poly.pdbx_seq_one_letter_code
_entity_poly.pdbx_strand_id
1 'polypeptide(L)'
;MNDKRVKRHEFLLKVKEEWRLLWRERFDDRVRAEGVAVRDYPLVLMDRGCVIFASRDAKAPSFSEVVDFWASQGCIYAPDPAVGGWGKFVRNFIIRRSERRRIMESAKPSNGSCKKQQLKKGGRGWLHRE
;
A
#
# COMPACT_ATOMS: atom_id res chain seq x y z
N MET A 1 -27.82 13.55 12.90
CA MET A 1 -26.35 13.70 12.85
C MET A 1 -25.61 12.47 12.29
N ASN A 2 -26.14 11.24 12.42
CA ASN A 2 -25.47 10.02 11.93
C ASN A 2 -25.44 9.85 10.40
N ASP A 3 -26.46 10.28 9.67
CA ASP A 3 -26.56 10.11 8.21
C ASP A 3 -25.37 10.74 7.44
N LYS A 4 -24.93 11.94 7.85
CA LYS A 4 -23.76 12.59 7.26
C LYS A 4 -22.46 11.80 7.50
N ARG A 5 -22.33 11.10 8.63
CA ARG A 5 -21.13 10.27 8.92
C ARG A 5 -21.12 9.00 8.08
N VAL A 6 -22.28 8.36 7.89
CA VAL A 6 -22.43 7.15 7.05
C VAL A 6 -22.07 7.47 5.60
N LYS A 7 -22.63 8.54 5.03
CA LYS A 7 -22.32 8.98 3.66
C LYS A 7 -20.84 9.29 3.44
N ARG A 8 -20.16 9.85 4.44
CA ARG A 8 -18.70 10.12 4.40
C ARG A 8 -17.89 8.84 4.44
N HIS A 9 -18.28 7.89 5.30
CA HIS A 9 -17.62 6.59 5.37
C HIS A 9 -17.76 5.83 4.05
N GLU A 10 -18.93 5.84 3.44
CA GLU A 10 -19.17 5.25 2.12
C GLU A 10 -18.31 5.90 1.03
N PHE A 11 -18.16 7.23 1.04
CA PHE A 11 -17.28 7.93 0.10
C PHE A 11 -15.82 7.49 0.25
N LEU A 12 -15.32 7.43 1.49
CA LEU A 12 -13.99 6.90 1.80
C LEU A 12 -13.79 5.47 1.29
N LEU A 13 -14.81 4.61 1.42
CA LEU A 13 -14.76 3.25 0.91
C LEU A 13 -14.69 3.20 -0.62
N LYS A 14 -15.37 4.11 -1.33
CA LYS A 14 -15.27 4.23 -2.80
C LYS A 14 -13.88 4.66 -3.25
N VAL A 15 -13.32 5.71 -2.65
CA VAL A 15 -11.94 6.16 -2.90
C VAL A 15 -10.94 5.02 -2.69
N LYS A 16 -11.14 4.25 -1.62
CA LYS A 16 -10.31 3.08 -1.30
C LYS A 16 -10.46 1.95 -2.31
N GLU A 17 -11.66 1.72 -2.80
CA GLU A 17 -11.89 0.66 -3.78
C GLU A 17 -11.21 1.02 -5.11
N GLU A 18 -11.36 2.26 -5.58
CA GLU A 18 -10.62 2.72 -6.75
C GLU A 18 -9.09 2.67 -6.56
N TRP A 19 -8.57 3.07 -5.39
CA TRP A 19 -7.15 2.92 -5.08
C TRP A 19 -6.68 1.48 -5.25
N ARG A 20 -7.47 0.51 -4.77
CA ARG A 20 -7.13 -0.91 -4.92
C ARG A 20 -7.19 -1.37 -6.36
N LEU A 21 -8.19 -0.91 -7.11
CA LEU A 21 -8.36 -1.22 -8.52
C LEU A 21 -7.18 -0.70 -9.34
N LEU A 22 -6.77 0.57 -9.13
CA LEU A 22 -5.60 1.19 -9.75
C LEU A 22 -4.36 0.29 -9.61
N TRP A 23 -4.01 -0.08 -8.37
CA TRP A 23 -2.81 -0.89 -8.13
C TRP A 23 -2.92 -2.35 -8.58
N ARG A 24 -4.14 -2.89 -8.68
CA ARG A 24 -4.39 -4.28 -9.11
C ARG A 24 -4.36 -4.43 -10.62
N GLU A 25 -4.92 -3.46 -11.34
CA GLU A 25 -5.14 -3.53 -12.78
C GLU A 25 -4.14 -2.72 -13.59
N ARG A 26 -3.22 -1.98 -12.94
CA ARG A 26 -2.15 -1.26 -13.63
C ARG A 26 -1.46 -2.14 -14.67
N PHE A 27 -1.09 -1.51 -15.77
CA PHE A 27 -0.27 -2.14 -16.81
C PHE A 27 1.20 -2.01 -16.43
N ASP A 28 1.89 -3.13 -16.27
CA ASP A 28 3.32 -3.16 -16.00
C ASP A 28 4.09 -3.21 -17.35
N ASP A 29 4.57 -2.04 -17.79
CA ASP A 29 5.48 -1.95 -18.93
C ASP A 29 6.88 -2.41 -18.49
N ARG A 30 7.24 -3.62 -18.90
CA ARG A 30 8.53 -4.25 -18.57
C ARG A 30 9.72 -3.63 -19.28
N VAL A 31 9.50 -3.04 -20.46
CA VAL A 31 10.58 -2.43 -21.26
C VAL A 31 11.01 -1.12 -20.62
N ARG A 32 10.03 -0.34 -20.17
CA ARG A 32 10.27 0.96 -19.52
C ARG A 32 10.39 0.88 -18.00
N ALA A 33 10.05 -0.27 -17.42
CA ALA A 33 9.91 -0.46 -15.98
C ALA A 33 8.96 0.59 -15.36
N GLU A 34 7.80 0.75 -15.99
CA GLU A 34 6.73 1.68 -15.62
C GLU A 34 5.46 0.92 -15.25
N GLY A 35 4.72 1.40 -14.26
CA GLY A 35 3.36 1.00 -13.97
C GLY A 35 2.40 2.09 -14.43
N VAL A 36 1.46 1.76 -15.31
CA VAL A 36 0.58 2.73 -15.99
C VAL A 36 -0.88 2.47 -15.65
N ALA A 37 -1.66 3.54 -15.45
CA ALA A 37 -3.10 3.47 -15.25
C ALA A 37 -3.81 2.99 -16.52
N VAL A 38 -4.60 1.93 -16.41
CA VAL A 38 -5.27 1.30 -17.58
C VAL A 38 -6.59 1.98 -17.92
N ARG A 39 -7.17 2.72 -16.97
CA ARG A 39 -8.42 3.47 -17.09
C ARG A 39 -8.35 4.74 -16.25
N ASP A 40 -9.37 5.56 -16.35
CA ASP A 40 -9.55 6.72 -15.50
C ASP A 40 -10.00 6.29 -14.10
N TYR A 41 -9.42 6.92 -13.09
CA TYR A 41 -9.69 6.71 -11.67
C TYR A 41 -9.94 8.07 -10.99
N PRO A 42 -11.11 8.69 -11.22
CA PRO A 42 -11.39 10.06 -10.81
C PRO A 42 -11.30 10.31 -9.30
N LEU A 43 -11.67 9.35 -8.43
CA LEU A 43 -11.55 9.55 -6.98
C LEU A 43 -10.10 9.46 -6.51
N VAL A 44 -9.21 8.99 -7.37
CA VAL A 44 -7.77 8.88 -7.14
C VAL A 44 -6.97 9.92 -7.90
N LEU A 45 -7.66 10.81 -8.64
CA LEU A 45 -7.07 11.91 -9.39
C LEU A 45 -6.07 11.44 -10.45
N MET A 46 -6.39 10.33 -11.13
CA MET A 46 -5.54 9.71 -12.14
C MET A 46 -6.31 9.43 -13.41
N ASP A 47 -5.73 9.81 -14.55
CA ASP A 47 -6.28 9.53 -15.86
C ASP A 47 -5.65 8.26 -16.46
N ARG A 48 -6.31 7.69 -17.45
CA ARG A 48 -5.76 6.58 -18.25
C ARG A 48 -4.44 7.01 -18.88
N GLY A 49 -3.44 6.15 -18.78
CA GLY A 49 -2.10 6.41 -19.31
C GLY A 49 -1.17 7.15 -18.34
N CYS A 50 -1.66 7.60 -17.17
CA CYS A 50 -0.78 8.16 -16.14
C CYS A 50 0.22 7.11 -15.65
N VAL A 51 1.49 7.50 -15.57
CA VAL A 51 2.56 6.68 -14.98
C VAL A 51 2.46 6.77 -13.46
N ILE A 52 2.02 5.67 -12.85
CA ILE A 52 1.79 5.51 -11.41
C ILE A 52 3.11 5.22 -10.69
N PHE A 53 4.07 4.56 -11.34
CA PHE A 53 5.41 4.35 -10.78
C PHE A 53 6.39 4.09 -11.92
N ALA A 54 7.63 4.56 -11.77
CA ALA A 54 8.72 4.30 -12.72
C ALA A 54 10.02 4.13 -11.96
N SER A 55 10.95 3.37 -12.54
CA SER A 55 12.29 3.15 -11.96
C SER A 55 13.12 4.42 -11.81
N ARG A 56 12.82 5.46 -12.60
CA ARG A 56 13.75 6.55 -12.89
C ARG A 56 13.48 7.90 -12.26
N ASP A 57 12.35 8.11 -11.55
CA ASP A 57 12.05 9.29 -10.69
C ASP A 57 10.54 9.51 -10.47
N ALA A 58 9.66 8.71 -11.07
CA ALA A 58 8.22 8.90 -10.88
C ALA A 58 7.83 8.54 -9.43
N LYS A 59 7.41 9.57 -8.68
CA LYS A 59 6.84 9.39 -7.34
C LYS A 59 5.54 8.62 -7.48
N ALA A 60 5.47 7.48 -6.81
CA ALA A 60 4.22 6.77 -6.68
C ALA A 60 3.18 7.69 -6.01
N PRO A 61 1.91 7.67 -6.46
CA PRO A 61 0.89 8.44 -5.80
C PRO A 61 0.85 8.08 -4.33
N SER A 62 0.65 9.08 -3.49
CA SER A 62 0.42 8.86 -2.08
C SER A 62 -1.09 8.83 -1.81
N PHE A 63 -1.57 7.74 -1.23
CA PHE A 63 -2.96 7.68 -0.80
C PHE A 63 -3.30 8.78 0.22
N SER A 64 -2.32 9.23 1.03
CA SER A 64 -2.56 10.32 1.96
C SER A 64 -2.87 11.62 1.24
N GLU A 65 -2.14 11.94 0.16
CA GLU A 65 -2.35 13.17 -0.62
C GLU A 65 -3.72 13.18 -1.29
N VAL A 66 -4.15 12.04 -1.83
CA VAL A 66 -5.51 11.88 -2.39
C VAL A 66 -6.57 12.14 -1.33
N VAL A 67 -6.37 11.58 -0.13
CA VAL A 67 -7.33 11.72 0.95
C VAL A 67 -7.34 13.14 1.52
N ASP A 68 -6.17 13.77 1.65
CA ASP A 68 -6.03 15.16 2.09
C ASP A 68 -6.69 16.11 1.09
N PHE A 69 -6.57 15.86 -0.21
CA PHE A 69 -7.29 16.61 -1.24
C PHE A 69 -8.80 16.55 -1.01
N TRP A 70 -9.38 15.35 -0.90
CA TRP A 70 -10.82 15.21 -0.65
C TRP A 70 -11.25 15.71 0.74
N ALA A 71 -10.35 15.73 1.71
CA ALA A 71 -10.60 16.34 2.99
C ALA A 71 -10.68 17.87 2.89
N SER A 72 -9.81 18.48 2.09
CA SER A 72 -9.86 19.92 1.79
C SER A 72 -11.16 20.33 1.08
N GLN A 73 -11.73 19.43 0.27
CA GLN A 73 -13.04 19.60 -0.38
C GLN A 73 -14.23 19.33 0.57
N GLY A 74 -13.99 18.99 1.83
CA GLY A 74 -15.03 18.69 2.82
C GLY A 74 -15.72 17.32 2.65
N CYS A 75 -15.21 16.47 1.75
CA CYS A 75 -15.75 15.15 1.47
C CYS A 75 -15.28 14.10 2.49
N ILE A 76 -14.07 14.27 3.05
CA ILE A 76 -13.43 13.35 3.99
C ILE A 76 -12.99 14.11 5.25
N TYR A 77 -13.04 13.47 6.42
CA TYR A 77 -12.49 14.04 7.66
C TYR A 77 -11.51 13.05 8.28
N ALA A 78 -10.61 13.59 9.12
CA ALA A 78 -9.67 12.78 9.89
C ALA A 78 -10.41 11.67 10.65
N PRO A 79 -9.87 10.43 10.67
CA PRO A 79 -10.44 9.35 11.45
C PRO A 79 -10.49 9.74 12.93
N ASP A 80 -11.45 9.18 13.65
CA ASP A 80 -11.62 9.42 15.09
C ASP A 80 -10.27 9.25 15.82
N PRO A 81 -9.85 10.24 16.63
CA PRO A 81 -8.59 10.18 17.39
C PRO A 81 -8.40 8.88 18.16
N ALA A 82 -9.49 8.25 18.65
CA ALA A 82 -9.47 6.99 19.37
C ALA A 82 -8.99 5.80 18.51
N VAL A 83 -9.19 5.85 17.19
CA VAL A 83 -8.80 4.80 16.24
C VAL A 83 -7.34 4.97 15.79
N GLY A 84 -6.77 6.16 16.04
CA GLY A 84 -5.43 6.61 15.64
C GLY A 84 -5.44 7.23 14.24
N GLY A 85 -4.76 8.38 14.13
CA GLY A 85 -4.81 9.25 12.94
C GLY A 85 -4.31 8.61 11.63
N TRP A 86 -4.18 9.45 10.59
CA TRP A 86 -3.82 9.04 9.22
C TRP A 86 -2.62 8.10 9.13
N GLY A 87 -1.59 8.29 9.97
CA GLY A 87 -0.43 7.40 10.00
C GLY A 87 -0.74 5.95 10.45
N LYS A 88 -1.57 5.78 11.49
CA LYS A 88 -1.98 4.44 11.97
C LYS A 88 -2.93 3.78 10.97
N PHE A 89 -3.75 4.59 10.33
CA PHE A 89 -4.60 4.17 9.21
C PHE A 89 -3.75 3.69 8.02
N VAL A 90 -2.89 4.53 7.44
CA VAL A 90 -2.02 4.19 6.29
C VAL A 90 -1.18 2.94 6.57
N ARG A 91 -0.56 2.85 7.76
CA ARG A 91 0.29 1.71 8.15
C ARG A 91 -0.48 0.39 8.19
N ASN A 92 -1.68 0.39 8.78
CA ASN A 92 -2.50 -0.82 8.85
C ASN A 92 -3.08 -1.23 7.49
N PHE A 93 -3.36 -0.27 6.60
CA PHE A 93 -4.13 -0.54 5.39
C PHE A 93 -3.32 -0.65 4.09
N ILE A 94 -2.17 0.04 3.97
CA ILE A 94 -1.31 0.02 2.78
C ILE A 94 -0.11 -0.92 2.99
N ILE A 95 0.65 -0.73 4.07
CA ILE A 95 1.91 -1.46 4.32
C ILE A 95 1.66 -2.93 4.67
N ARG A 96 0.64 -3.20 5.49
CA ARG A 96 0.29 -4.56 5.91
C ARG A 96 -0.23 -5.46 4.76
N ARG A 97 -0.56 -4.88 3.61
CA ARG A 97 -0.96 -5.62 2.39
C ARG A 97 0.23 -5.90 1.48
N SER A 98 1.21 -4.99 1.38
CA SER A 98 2.48 -5.24 0.68
C SER A 98 3.34 -6.27 1.41
N GLU A 99 3.37 -6.24 2.75
CA GLU A 99 4.05 -7.26 3.55
C GLU A 99 3.38 -8.63 3.38
N ARG A 100 2.04 -8.72 3.46
CA ARG A 100 1.35 -9.98 3.19
C ARG A 100 1.58 -10.52 1.79
N ARG A 101 1.62 -9.65 0.76
CA ARG A 101 1.91 -10.06 -0.61
C ARG A 101 3.35 -10.54 -0.78
N ARG A 102 4.33 -9.82 -0.20
CA ARG A 102 5.74 -10.25 -0.17
C ARG A 102 5.92 -11.56 0.59
N ILE A 103 5.24 -11.73 1.73
CA ILE A 103 5.26 -12.97 2.53
C ILE A 103 4.66 -14.13 1.71
N MET A 104 3.54 -13.90 1.01
CA MET A 104 2.87 -14.90 0.18
C MET A 104 3.65 -15.23 -1.10
N GLU A 105 4.36 -14.25 -1.70
CA GLU A 105 5.26 -14.46 -2.84
C GLU A 105 6.57 -15.15 -2.41
N SER A 106 7.08 -14.86 -1.21
CA SER A 106 8.21 -15.56 -0.59
C SER A 106 7.84 -16.94 -0.03
N ALA A 107 6.56 -17.26 0.06
CA ALA A 107 6.05 -18.56 0.48
C ALA A 107 5.91 -19.57 -0.68
N LYS A 108 6.28 -19.19 -1.91
CA LYS A 108 6.61 -20.20 -2.92
C LYS A 108 7.84 -20.96 -2.41
N PRO A 109 7.80 -22.31 -2.31
CA PRO A 109 8.93 -23.05 -1.79
C PRO A 109 10.09 -22.92 -2.78
N SER A 110 11.04 -22.04 -2.47
CA SER A 110 12.38 -22.15 -3.04
C SER A 110 13.00 -23.39 -2.41
N ASN A 111 13.03 -24.49 -3.15
CA ASN A 111 13.96 -25.58 -2.89
C ASN A 111 15.37 -24.97 -2.88
N GLY A 112 15.94 -24.82 -1.69
CA GLY A 112 17.21 -24.12 -1.51
C GLY A 112 17.42 -23.74 -0.07
N SER A 113 17.91 -24.70 0.70
CA SER A 113 18.36 -24.55 2.08
C SER A 113 19.26 -23.33 2.28
N CYS A 114 18.88 -22.40 3.16
CA CYS A 114 19.85 -21.58 3.87
C CYS A 114 19.38 -21.33 5.31
N LYS A 115 19.95 -22.12 6.22
CA LYS A 115 19.73 -22.10 7.66
C LYS A 115 20.14 -20.73 8.23
N LYS A 116 19.21 -20.02 8.87
CA LYS A 116 19.58 -19.00 9.88
C LYS A 116 19.35 -19.60 11.25
N GLN A 117 20.35 -20.31 11.77
CA GLN A 117 20.35 -20.69 13.18
C GLN A 117 20.31 -19.41 14.02
N GLN A 118 19.41 -19.34 14.99
CA GLN A 118 19.35 -18.23 15.93
C GLN A 118 20.62 -18.22 16.79
N LEU A 119 21.30 -17.08 16.82
CA LEU A 119 22.41 -16.82 17.74
C LEU A 119 21.85 -16.66 19.16
N LYS A 120 22.53 -17.24 20.16
CA LYS A 120 22.20 -16.96 21.56
C LYS A 120 22.49 -15.48 21.89
N LYS A 121 21.80 -14.94 22.90
CA LYS A 121 22.07 -13.59 23.44
C LYS A 121 23.56 -13.49 23.80
N GLY A 122 24.32 -12.70 23.04
CA GLY A 122 25.79 -12.60 23.14
C GLY A 122 26.58 -13.01 21.89
N GLY A 123 25.91 -13.45 20.81
CA GLY A 123 26.51 -13.48 19.46
C GLY A 123 27.40 -14.70 19.12
N ARG A 124 27.58 -15.67 20.02
CA ARG A 124 28.33 -16.90 19.74
C ARG A 124 27.37 -18.04 19.33
N GLY A 125 27.50 -18.49 18.09
CA GLY A 125 26.72 -19.60 17.51
C GLY A 125 27.21 -20.98 17.96
N TRP A 126 26.43 -22.02 17.65
CA TRP A 126 26.68 -23.42 18.04
C TRP A 126 27.70 -24.09 17.10
N LEU A 127 28.97 -23.73 17.19
CA LEU A 127 30.06 -24.48 16.55
C LEU A 127 31.00 -25.00 17.63
N HIS A 128 30.86 -26.27 18.00
CA HIS A 128 31.98 -27.06 18.51
C HIS A 128 32.58 -27.79 17.30
N ARG A 129 33.84 -27.49 16.99
CA ARG A 129 34.73 -28.40 16.24
C ARG A 129 35.84 -28.79 17.20
N GLU A 130 35.91 -30.08 17.53
CA GLU A 130 37.14 -30.77 17.92
C GLU A 130 37.44 -31.79 16.82
#